data_AF-A0AB35S7D5-F1
#
_entry.id   AF-A0AB35S7D5-F1
#
_cell.length_a   1.000
_cell.length_b   1.000
_cell.length_c   1.000
_cell.angle_alpha   90.00
_cell.angle_beta   90.00
_cell.angle_gamma   90.00
#
_symmetry.space_group_name_H-M   'P 1'
#
loop_
_entity.id
_entity.type
_entity.pdbx_description
1 polymer ?
#
loop_
_entity_poly.entity_id
_entity_poly.type
_entity_poly.pdbx_seq_one_letter_code
_entity_poly.pdbx_strand_id
1 'polypeptide(L)'
;MHETGRQKADKRNRRQWKRTSVSLNPLDQKAKLKALRESWANTCNTRLPETARIDHRSLADQGGDLEPTSGDVLTAFRSVMRDARRGNGTWVAIGLDGRGRDVEMVYKQVGDSVLIYHAMTPPTKKTLKEIGRLNHERSER
;
A
#
# COMPACT_ATOMS: atom_id res chain seq x y z
N MET A 1 -32.48 -10.77 31.94
CA MET A 1 -32.40 -11.95 31.04
C MET A 1 -32.02 -11.43 29.66
N HIS A 2 -30.80 -11.67 29.15
CA HIS A 2 -30.40 -11.22 27.81
C HIS A 2 -30.35 -12.41 26.85
N GLU A 3 -31.23 -12.38 25.84
CA GLU A 3 -31.25 -13.29 24.70
C GLU A 3 -29.98 -13.11 23.86
N THR A 4 -28.93 -13.89 24.07
CA THR A 4 -27.78 -13.90 23.16
C THR A 4 -27.42 -15.33 22.78
N GLY A 5 -27.94 -15.80 21.65
CA GLY A 5 -27.66 -17.16 21.20
C GLY A 5 -28.00 -17.51 19.76
N ARG A 6 -28.03 -16.55 18.81
CA ARG A 6 -28.21 -16.91 17.39
C ARG A 6 -26.93 -17.54 16.82
N GLN A 7 -26.89 -18.87 16.77
CA GLN A 7 -25.85 -19.64 16.06
C GLN A 7 -26.07 -19.55 14.54
N LYS A 8 -24.98 -19.55 13.75
CA LYS A 8 -25.04 -19.69 12.29
C LYS A 8 -24.53 -21.06 11.87
N ALA A 9 -25.16 -21.68 10.88
CA ALA A 9 -24.62 -22.88 10.24
C ALA A 9 -23.46 -22.47 9.31
N ASP A 10 -22.33 -23.16 9.38
CA ASP A 10 -21.25 -23.00 8.39
C ASP A 10 -21.56 -23.78 7.09
N LYS A 11 -20.66 -23.70 6.10
CA LYS A 11 -20.81 -24.40 4.81
C LYS A 11 -20.89 -25.93 4.92
N ARG A 12 -20.61 -26.50 6.10
CA ARG A 12 -20.69 -27.93 6.42
C ARG A 12 -21.82 -28.20 7.42
N ASN A 13 -22.76 -27.27 7.55
CA ASN A 13 -23.91 -27.32 8.44
C ASN A 13 -23.58 -27.46 9.95
N ARG A 14 -22.38 -27.05 10.37
CA ARG A 14 -22.01 -27.07 11.80
C ARG A 14 -22.45 -25.77 12.46
N ARG A 15 -23.01 -25.89 13.67
CA ARG A 15 -23.47 -24.74 14.46
C ARG A 15 -22.28 -23.97 15.00
N GLN A 16 -22.09 -22.74 14.52
CA GLN A 16 -21.05 -21.83 14.97
C GLN A 16 -21.68 -20.69 15.77
N TRP A 17 -21.09 -20.36 16.91
CA TRP A 17 -21.47 -19.16 17.66
C TRP A 17 -21.19 -17.91 16.81
N LYS A 18 -22.17 -17.01 16.70
CA LYS A 18 -21.93 -15.70 16.09
C LYS A 18 -21.07 -14.89 17.04
N ARG A 19 -19.84 -14.58 16.61
CA ARG A 19 -19.00 -13.60 17.29
C ARG A 19 -19.63 -12.23 17.09
N THR A 20 -20.04 -11.58 18.18
CA THR A 20 -20.42 -10.17 18.15
C THR A 20 -19.23 -9.37 18.66
N SER A 21 -18.68 -8.51 17.82
CA SER A 21 -17.70 -7.53 18.28
C SER A 21 -18.48 -6.41 18.97
N VAL A 22 -18.48 -6.42 20.29
CA VAL A 22 -18.98 -5.29 21.07
C VAL A 22 -17.80 -4.36 21.33
N SER A 23 -17.94 -3.07 21.02
CA SER A 23 -16.96 -2.08 21.49
C SER A 23 -17.10 -2.00 23.01
N LEU A 24 -16.13 -2.51 23.74
CA LEU A 24 -16.14 -2.51 25.21
C LEU A 24 -15.55 -1.21 25.75
N ASN A 25 -14.69 -0.56 24.96
CA ASN A 25 -13.99 0.65 25.35
C ASN A 25 -14.19 1.74 24.29
N PRO A 26 -14.41 3.00 24.70
CA PRO A 26 -14.28 4.13 23.79
C PRO A 26 -13.00 4.14 22.92
N LEU A 27 -11.90 3.53 23.37
CA LEU A 27 -10.66 3.35 22.60
C LEU A 27 -10.78 2.36 21.42
N ASP A 28 -11.86 1.60 21.33
CA ASP A 28 -12.13 0.72 20.19
C ASP A 28 -12.60 1.53 18.96
N GLN A 29 -12.95 2.80 19.14
CA GLN A 29 -13.41 3.68 18.08
C GLN A 29 -12.22 4.36 17.40
N LYS A 30 -12.06 4.10 16.09
CA LYS A 30 -11.03 4.71 15.24
C LYS A 30 -10.99 6.25 15.35
N ALA A 31 -12.16 6.89 15.47
CA ALA A 31 -12.26 8.34 15.64
C ALA A 31 -11.62 8.82 16.96
N LYS A 32 -11.88 8.13 18.07
CA LYS A 32 -11.29 8.48 19.37
C LYS A 32 -9.77 8.29 19.37
N LEU A 33 -9.28 7.24 18.72
CA LEU A 33 -7.85 7.02 18.54
C LEU A 33 -7.16 8.06 17.64
N LYS A 34 -7.87 8.64 16.66
CA LYS A 34 -7.35 9.75 15.84
C LYS A 34 -7.26 11.03 16.66
N ALA A 35 -8.32 11.40 17.38
CA ALA A 35 -8.33 12.57 18.25
C ALA A 35 -7.23 12.51 19.33
N LEU A 36 -6.97 11.33 19.89
CA LEU A 36 -5.89 11.15 20.86
C LEU A 36 -4.51 11.37 20.26
N ARG A 37 -4.25 10.84 19.05
CA ARG A 37 -2.98 11.05 18.33
C ARG A 37 -2.76 12.52 18.00
N GLU A 38 -3.80 13.21 17.55
CA GLU A 38 -3.77 14.64 17.26
C GLU A 38 -3.44 15.45 18.52
N SER A 39 -4.16 15.21 19.61
CA SER A 39 -3.91 15.90 20.89
C SER A 39 -2.49 15.67 21.42
N TRP A 40 -2.00 14.44 21.31
CA TRP A 40 -0.62 14.08 21.71
C TRP A 40 0.42 14.80 20.85
N ALA A 41 0.30 14.75 19.52
CA ALA A 41 1.22 15.41 18.61
C ALA A 41 1.23 16.93 18.82
N ASN A 42 0.05 17.56 18.97
CA ASN A 42 -0.06 18.99 19.27
C ASN A 42 0.68 19.33 20.56
N THR A 43 0.50 18.53 21.62
CA THR A 43 1.18 18.73 22.90
C THR A 43 2.69 18.64 22.75
N CYS A 44 3.21 17.59 22.10
CA CYS A 44 4.64 17.44 21.84
C CYS A 44 5.22 18.59 21.00
N ASN A 45 4.50 19.00 19.94
CA ASN A 45 4.94 20.03 19.01
C ASN A 45 5.05 21.43 19.62
N THR A 46 4.46 21.67 20.80
CA THR A 46 4.72 22.91 21.56
C THR A 46 6.15 23.01 22.07
N ARG A 47 6.85 21.88 22.22
CA ARG A 47 8.20 21.80 22.81
C ARG A 47 9.28 21.38 21.81
N LEU A 48 8.88 20.90 20.64
CA LEU A 48 9.81 20.43 19.61
C LEU A 48 10.17 21.58 18.66
N PRO A 49 11.43 21.66 18.21
CA PRO A 49 11.81 22.56 17.14
C PRO A 49 11.07 22.20 15.86
N GLU A 50 10.94 23.16 14.94
CA GLU A 50 10.19 22.99 13.69
C GLU A 50 10.64 21.77 12.88
N THR A 51 11.94 21.49 12.88
CA THR A 51 12.58 20.36 12.20
C THR A 51 12.22 18.99 12.78
N ALA A 52 11.66 18.92 13.99
CA ALA A 52 11.34 17.68 14.68
C ALA A 52 9.84 17.53 14.97
N ARG A 53 8.98 18.35 14.37
CA ARG A 53 7.53 18.28 14.58
C ARG A 53 6.97 16.92 14.16
N ILE A 54 6.07 16.42 14.99
CA ILE A 54 5.37 15.15 14.84
C ILE A 54 4.04 15.41 14.12
N ASP A 55 3.79 14.74 13.00
CA ASP A 55 2.47 14.74 12.36
C ASP A 55 1.64 13.54 12.87
N HIS A 56 0.42 13.81 13.33
CA HIS A 56 -0.48 12.81 13.90
C HIS A 56 -1.19 11.96 12.84
N ARG A 57 -1.20 12.41 11.59
CA ARG A 57 -1.80 11.73 10.44
C ARG A 57 -0.92 10.56 10.02
N SER A 58 -1.49 9.53 9.41
CA SER A 58 -0.67 8.49 8.77
C SER A 58 0.06 9.05 7.54
N LEU A 59 1.17 8.44 7.10
CA LEU A 59 1.87 8.89 5.88
C LEU A 59 0.94 8.96 4.64
N ALA A 60 0.00 8.03 4.53
CA ALA A 60 -1.04 8.06 3.52
C ALA A 60 -1.94 9.30 3.66
N ASP A 61 -2.42 9.59 4.88
CA ASP A 61 -3.24 10.77 5.19
C ASP A 61 -2.46 12.10 5.08
N GLN A 62 -1.12 12.08 5.13
CA GLN A 62 -0.22 13.23 4.94
C GLN A 62 0.03 13.55 3.46
N GLY A 63 -0.42 12.70 2.53
CA GLY A 63 -0.11 12.82 1.10
C GLY A 63 1.25 12.22 0.72
N GLY A 64 1.84 11.34 1.55
CA GLY A 64 3.00 10.52 1.16
C GLY A 64 2.67 9.54 0.02
N ASP A 65 1.39 9.17 -0.10
CA ASP A 65 0.79 8.42 -1.20
C ASP A 65 0.22 9.36 -2.29
N LEU A 66 0.97 10.39 -2.70
CA LEU A 66 0.61 11.07 -3.95
C LEU A 66 0.85 10.11 -5.10
N GLU A 67 -0.23 9.81 -5.84
CA GLU A 67 -0.17 9.17 -7.16
C GLU A 67 0.98 9.79 -7.97
N PRO A 68 1.81 8.97 -8.61
CA PRO A 68 3.00 9.49 -9.28
C PRO A 68 2.57 10.36 -10.46
N THR A 69 3.14 11.56 -10.58
CA THR A 69 2.91 12.41 -11.74
C THR A 69 3.56 11.79 -12.99
N SER A 70 3.18 12.21 -14.19
CA SER A 70 3.84 11.72 -15.41
C SER A 70 5.35 11.96 -15.42
N GLY A 71 5.83 13.04 -14.79
CA GLY A 71 7.26 13.31 -14.61
C GLY A 71 7.94 12.34 -13.64
N ASP A 72 7.25 11.97 -12.55
CA ASP A 72 7.74 10.96 -11.59
C ASP A 72 7.84 9.60 -12.27
N VAL A 73 6.81 9.22 -13.05
CA VAL A 73 6.80 7.96 -13.81
C VAL A 73 7.90 7.92 -14.86
N LEU A 74 8.12 9.02 -15.60
CA LEU A 74 9.20 9.09 -16.58
C LEU A 74 10.59 8.97 -15.91
N THR A 75 10.76 9.61 -14.75
CA THR A 75 11.99 9.52 -13.97
C THR A 75 12.23 8.10 -13.48
N ALA A 76 11.19 7.47 -12.92
CA ALA A 76 11.23 6.08 -12.50
C ALA A 76 11.51 5.12 -13.65
N PHE A 77 10.92 5.34 -14.83
CA PHE A 77 11.18 4.51 -15.99
C PHE A 77 12.64 4.57 -16.45
N ARG A 78 13.26 5.75 -16.35
CA ARG A 78 14.69 5.93 -16.68
C ARG A 78 15.62 5.33 -15.62
N SER A 79 15.14 5.08 -14.41
CA SER A 79 15.91 4.55 -13.28
C SER A 79 15.49 3.13 -12.90
N VAL A 80 14.87 2.38 -13.83
CA VAL A 80 14.43 1.00 -13.59
C VAL A 80 15.60 0.15 -13.04
N MET A 81 15.37 -0.39 -11.84
CA MET A 81 16.36 -1.22 -11.14
C MET A 81 15.97 -2.71 -11.16
N ARG A 82 14.68 -3.01 -11.35
CA ARG A 82 14.14 -4.36 -11.44
C ARG A 82 13.03 -4.39 -12.46
N ASP A 83 13.08 -5.34 -13.37
CA ASP A 83 12.00 -5.62 -14.29
C ASP A 83 11.85 -7.12 -14.56
N ALA A 84 10.70 -7.47 -15.13
CA ALA A 84 10.42 -8.80 -15.62
C ALA A 84 9.40 -8.76 -16.76
N ARG A 85 9.65 -9.59 -17.79
CA ARG A 85 8.73 -9.76 -18.91
C ARG A 85 7.71 -10.84 -18.60
N ARG A 86 6.43 -10.53 -18.82
CA ARG A 86 5.32 -11.49 -18.75
C ARG A 86 5.18 -12.23 -20.09
N GLY A 87 4.60 -13.44 -20.05
CA GLY A 87 4.37 -14.26 -21.25
C GLY A 87 3.46 -13.61 -22.31
N ASN A 88 2.61 -12.65 -21.91
CA ASN A 88 1.75 -11.87 -22.82
C ASN A 88 2.48 -10.68 -23.49
N GLY A 89 3.80 -10.55 -23.31
CA GLY A 89 4.62 -9.49 -23.90
C GLY A 89 4.58 -8.14 -23.17
N THR A 90 3.85 -8.02 -22.05
CA THR A 90 3.94 -6.86 -21.16
C THR A 90 5.10 -7.00 -20.18
N TRP A 91 5.56 -5.89 -19.65
CA TRP A 91 6.61 -5.81 -18.64
C TRP A 91 6.04 -5.25 -17.34
N VAL A 92 6.61 -5.72 -16.24
CA VAL A 92 6.43 -5.12 -14.92
C VAL A 92 7.80 -4.67 -14.42
N ALA A 93 7.90 -3.44 -13.93
CA ALA A 93 9.15 -2.85 -13.51
C ALA A 93 9.00 -2.01 -12.24
N ILE A 94 10.12 -1.81 -11.55
CA ILE A 94 10.27 -0.93 -10.41
C ILE A 94 11.46 -0.01 -10.68
N GLY A 95 11.24 1.29 -10.52
CA GLY A 95 12.27 2.34 -10.60
C GLY A 95 12.09 3.39 -9.50
N LEU A 96 12.99 4.37 -9.43
CA LEU A 96 12.92 5.48 -8.46
C LEU A 96 12.44 6.77 -9.10
N ASP A 97 11.43 7.43 -8.51
CA ASP A 97 11.09 8.80 -8.90
C ASP A 97 12.17 9.82 -8.46
N GLY A 98 11.98 11.10 -8.82
CA GLY A 98 12.90 12.17 -8.44
C GLY A 98 12.96 12.46 -6.94
N ARG A 99 12.10 11.84 -6.14
CA ARG A 99 12.05 11.94 -4.67
C ARG A 99 12.63 10.69 -4.00
N GLY A 100 13.13 9.73 -4.79
CA GLY A 100 13.66 8.46 -4.29
C GLY A 100 12.60 7.46 -3.84
N ARG A 101 11.33 7.64 -4.23
CA ARG A 101 10.28 6.66 -3.96
C ARG A 101 10.30 5.57 -5.03
N ASP A 102 10.10 4.33 -4.62
CA ASP A 102 9.88 3.25 -5.56
C ASP A 102 8.54 3.45 -6.30
N VAL A 103 8.58 3.35 -7.62
CA VAL A 103 7.41 3.38 -8.50
C VAL A 103 7.33 2.06 -9.24
N GLU A 104 6.23 1.35 -9.03
CA GLU A 104 5.85 0.21 -9.85
C GLU A 104 5.27 0.72 -11.17
N MET A 105 5.65 0.09 -12.29
CA MET A 105 5.13 0.38 -13.63
C MET A 105 4.78 -0.92 -14.36
N VAL A 106 3.67 -0.91 -15.10
CA VAL A 106 3.35 -1.96 -16.08
C VAL A 106 3.29 -1.33 -17.45
N TYR A 107 4.07 -1.86 -18.39
CA TYR A 107 4.24 -1.27 -19.71
C TYR A 107 4.34 -2.29 -20.83
N LYS A 108 4.23 -1.83 -22.07
CA LYS A 108 4.48 -2.60 -23.28
C LYS A 108 5.34 -1.78 -24.24
N GLN A 109 6.36 -2.41 -24.80
CA GLN A 109 7.13 -1.81 -25.89
C GLN A 109 6.33 -1.92 -27.20
N VAL A 110 6.26 -0.81 -27.93
CA VAL A 110 5.57 -0.66 -29.22
C VAL A 110 6.52 0.06 -30.17
N GLY A 111 7.27 -0.72 -30.96
CA GLY A 111 8.39 -0.20 -31.76
C GLY A 111 9.45 0.44 -30.87
N ASP A 112 9.80 1.69 -31.18
CA ASP A 112 10.76 2.50 -30.41
C ASP A 112 10.10 3.26 -29.23
N SER A 113 8.78 3.11 -29.07
CA SER A 113 8.03 3.76 -28.00
C SER A 113 7.60 2.78 -26.91
N VAL A 114 7.27 3.32 -25.74
CA VAL A 114 6.76 2.55 -24.61
C VAL A 114 5.39 3.09 -24.20
N LEU A 115 4.42 2.19 -24.08
CA LEU A 115 3.12 2.49 -23.50
C LEU A 115 3.09 2.00 -22.05
N ILE A 116 3.02 2.93 -21.10
CA ILE A 116 2.84 2.62 -19.67
C ILE A 116 1.35 2.61 -19.37
N TYR A 117 0.82 1.48 -18.92
CA TYR A 117 -0.61 1.32 -18.61
C TYR A 117 -0.97 1.92 -17.25
N HIS A 118 -0.13 1.67 -16.25
CA HIS A 118 -0.29 2.23 -14.92
C HIS A 118 1.05 2.34 -14.22
N ALA A 119 1.09 3.26 -13.26
CA ALA A 119 2.18 3.40 -12.31
C ALA A 119 1.61 3.64 -10.90
N MET A 120 2.25 3.06 -9.88
CA MET A 120 1.80 3.17 -8.50
C MET A 120 3.00 3.35 -7.58
N THR A 121 2.83 4.15 -6.52
CA THR A 121 3.79 4.30 -5.43
C THR A 121 3.07 4.16 -4.10
N PRO A 122 3.56 3.32 -3.17
CA PRO A 122 4.69 2.39 -3.32
C PRO A 122 4.33 1.14 -4.16
N PRO A 123 5.31 0.33 -4.60
CA PRO A 123 5.06 -0.91 -5.30
C PRO A 123 4.22 -1.89 -4.49
N THR A 124 3.34 -2.61 -5.17
CA THR A 124 2.50 -3.61 -4.52
C THR A 124 3.31 -4.85 -4.15
N LYS A 125 2.93 -5.51 -3.04
CA LYS A 125 3.50 -6.82 -2.67
C LYS A 125 3.31 -7.86 -3.76
N LYS A 126 2.25 -7.74 -4.56
CA LYS A 126 1.96 -8.64 -5.68
C LYS A 126 3.02 -8.50 -6.75
N THR A 127 3.34 -7.28 -7.15
CA THR A 127 4.34 -7.00 -8.18
C THR A 127 5.75 -7.40 -7.76
N LEU A 128 6.13 -7.13 -6.51
CA LEU A 128 7.41 -7.59 -5.97
C LEU A 128 7.56 -9.12 -6.04
N LYS A 129 6.53 -9.87 -5.63
CA LYS A 129 6.51 -11.34 -5.72
C LYS A 129 6.53 -11.82 -7.16
N GLU A 130 5.81 -11.13 -8.04
CA GLU A 130 5.73 -11.48 -9.46
C GLU A 130 7.09 -11.35 -10.15
N ILE A 131 7.78 -10.21 -9.98
CA ILE A 131 9.13 -9.99 -10.53
C ILE A 131 10.09 -11.06 -10.01
N GLY A 132 10.06 -11.35 -8.70
CA GLY A 132 10.91 -12.38 -8.09
C GLY A 132 10.70 -13.75 -8.71
N ARG A 133 9.44 -14.16 -8.90
CA ARG A 133 9.09 -15.44 -9.56
C ARG A 133 9.57 -15.49 -11.01
N LEU A 134 9.30 -14.45 -11.80
CA LEU A 134 9.65 -14.41 -13.23
C LEU A 134 11.17 -14.41 -13.45
N ASN A 135 11.92 -13.73 -12.58
CA ASN A 135 13.39 -13.72 -12.67
C ASN A 135 13.99 -15.07 -12.27
N HIS A 136 13.39 -15.78 -11.32
CA HIS A 136 13.79 -17.15 -10.99
C HIS A 136 13.54 -18.12 -12.16
N GLU A 137 12.36 -18.08 -12.76
CA GLU A 137 12.01 -18.86 -13.97
C GLU A 137 12.89 -18.53 -15.20
N ARG A 138 13.57 -17.38 -15.19
CA ARG A 138 14.55 -16.99 -16.21
C ARG A 138 15.94 -17.55 -15.92
N SER A 139 16.33 -17.65 -14.65
CA SER A 139 17.64 -18.20 -14.25
C SER A 139 17.75 -19.72 -14.42
N GLU A 140 16.62 -20.43 -14.46
CA GLU A 140 16.57 -21.89 -14.63
C GLU A 140 16.49 -22.34 -16.10
N ARG A 141 16.55 -21.40 -17.06
CA ARG A 141 16.59 -21.65 -18.51
C ARG A 141 17.95 -21.34 -19.08
#